data_AF-A0A565BR00-F1
#
_entry.id   AF-A0A565BR00-F1
#
_cell.length_a   1.000
_cell.length_b   1.000
_cell.length_c   1.000
_cell.angle_alpha   90.00
_cell.angle_beta   90.00
_cell.angle_gamma   90.00
#
_symmetry.space_group_name_H-M   'P 1'
#
loop_
_entity.id
_entity.type
_entity.pdbx_description
1 polymer ?
#
loop_
_entity_poly.entity_id
_entity_poly.type
_entity_poly.pdbx_seq_one_letter_code
_entity_poly.pdbx_strand_id
1 'polypeptide(L)'
;MFPTKPILFIAVFSLVETFSFADVDTFVYGGCSQPKYFPGSPYESNVNSLLTSFVSSASLYTYNNFTVDGDSPGSVYGLYQCRGDLSSSSGDCTRCVARAVSRLGSLCVGACGGALQLEGCFVKYDNATFLGVEDKTVVVRRCGLPIGYNSDELTRRDSVVGYLAASNGGSYRVGVSGGLLGVAQCTGDLSATECQDCLMEAIGRLRSDCGTAAWGDVYLAKCYARYYARGGHSRANGYGGHQRNNDDEIEKTLAIIVGLIAGVTLLVVFLSFMAKSCDRVKGT
;
A
#
# COMPACT_ATOMS: atom_id res chain seq x y z
N MET A 1 22.36 -58.74 -19.10
CA MET A 1 22.66 -58.35 -17.69
C MET A 1 23.45 -57.05 -17.73
N PHE A 2 22.76 -55.92 -17.56
CA PHE A 2 23.30 -54.61 -17.20
C PHE A 2 22.23 -53.87 -16.35
N PRO A 3 22.61 -53.16 -15.27
CA PRO A 3 21.68 -52.57 -14.31
C PRO A 3 21.45 -51.06 -14.52
N THR A 4 20.57 -50.45 -13.70
CA THR A 4 20.31 -49.00 -13.47
C THR A 4 19.40 -48.30 -14.50
N LYS A 5 18.44 -47.40 -14.17
CA LYS A 5 17.98 -46.70 -12.95
C LYS A 5 16.55 -46.16 -13.23
N PRO A 6 15.77 -45.75 -12.19
CA PRO A 6 14.36 -45.41 -12.31
C PRO A 6 14.15 -44.01 -12.89
N ILE A 7 13.06 -43.88 -13.67
CA ILE A 7 12.62 -42.63 -14.29
C ILE A 7 12.20 -41.63 -13.21
N LEU A 8 12.80 -40.45 -13.31
CA LEU A 8 12.62 -39.24 -12.52
C LEU A 8 11.13 -38.85 -12.40
N PHE A 9 10.51 -39.05 -11.23
CA PHE A 9 9.24 -38.39 -10.90
C PHE A 9 9.56 -36.94 -10.50
N ILE A 10 9.28 -36.00 -11.41
CA ILE A 10 9.31 -34.57 -11.12
C ILE A 10 8.23 -34.30 -10.08
N ALA A 11 8.66 -34.04 -8.84
CA ALA A 11 7.81 -33.44 -7.82
C ALA A 11 7.50 -32.01 -8.27
N VAL A 12 6.35 -31.81 -8.92
CA VAL A 12 5.74 -30.49 -9.04
C VAL A 12 5.19 -30.17 -7.66
N PHE A 13 6.06 -29.72 -6.76
CA PHE A 13 5.64 -28.93 -5.62
C PHE A 13 5.07 -27.64 -6.22
N SER A 14 3.75 -27.60 -6.38
CA SER A 14 3.04 -26.34 -6.54
C SER A 14 3.25 -25.55 -5.25
N LEU A 15 4.33 -24.77 -5.22
CA LEU A 15 4.44 -23.58 -4.38
C LEU A 15 3.34 -22.63 -4.85
N VAL A 16 2.11 -22.86 -4.40
CA VAL A 16 1.15 -21.77 -4.29
C VAL A 16 1.66 -20.93 -3.14
N GLU A 17 2.64 -20.07 -3.43
CA GLU A 17 2.87 -18.92 -2.58
C GLU A 17 1.55 -18.16 -2.58
N THR A 18 0.82 -18.25 -1.48
CA THR A 18 -0.25 -17.31 -1.20
C THR A 18 0.40 -15.94 -1.14
N PHE A 19 0.43 -15.23 -2.26
CA PHE A 19 0.75 -13.81 -2.29
C PHE A 19 -0.31 -13.11 -1.45
N SER A 20 -0.04 -12.94 -0.16
CA SER A 20 -0.68 -11.91 0.63
C SER A 20 -0.15 -10.60 0.06
N PHE A 21 -0.85 -10.05 -0.92
CA PHE A 21 -0.62 -8.67 -1.30
C PHE A 21 -0.87 -7.84 -0.05
N ALA A 22 0.17 -7.15 0.45
CA ALA A 22 -0.05 -6.05 1.37
C ALA A 22 -1.04 -5.12 0.65
N ASP A 23 -2.20 -4.87 1.26
CA ASP A 23 -3.21 -4.02 0.65
C ASP A 23 -2.64 -2.59 0.50
N VAL A 24 -2.26 -2.24 -0.74
CA VAL A 24 -1.70 -0.94 -1.10
C VAL A 24 -2.80 0.07 -1.45
N ASP A 25 -4.04 -0.39 -1.64
CA ASP A 25 -5.13 0.42 -2.21
C ASP A 25 -6.26 0.75 -1.24
N THR A 26 -6.16 0.28 0.01
CA THR A 26 -6.98 0.74 1.14
C THR A 26 -6.86 2.26 1.31
N PHE A 27 -8.03 2.90 1.42
CA PHE A 27 -8.16 4.34 1.61
C PHE A 27 -7.80 4.77 3.04
N VAL A 28 -6.99 5.83 3.16
CA VAL A 28 -6.63 6.44 4.45
C VAL A 28 -7.37 7.76 4.64
N TYR A 29 -7.16 8.72 3.73
CA TYR A 29 -7.85 10.00 3.71
C TYR A 29 -7.86 10.61 2.31
N GLY A 30 -8.73 11.59 2.10
CA GLY A 30 -8.74 12.42 0.91
C GLY A 30 -9.42 13.76 1.19
N GLY A 31 -9.05 14.79 0.45
CA GLY A 31 -9.58 16.14 0.62
C GLY A 31 -9.40 16.96 -0.66
N CYS A 32 -10.31 17.91 -0.85
CA CYS A 32 -10.35 18.77 -2.03
C CYS A 32 -10.26 20.22 -1.60
N SER A 33 -9.66 21.06 -2.44
CA SER A 33 -9.70 22.51 -2.21
C SER A 33 -11.10 23.07 -2.44
N GLN A 34 -11.40 24.20 -1.80
CA GLN A 34 -12.67 24.90 -1.97
C GLN A 34 -12.81 25.56 -3.35
N PRO A 35 -11.77 26.20 -3.92
CA PRO A 35 -11.85 26.76 -5.27
C PRO A 35 -12.09 25.68 -6.32
N LYS A 36 -12.97 25.98 -7.27
CA LYS A 36 -13.27 25.12 -8.40
C LYS A 36 -12.88 25.79 -9.72
N TYR A 37 -12.39 24.99 -10.66
CA TYR A 37 -12.17 25.43 -12.03
C TYR A 37 -13.42 25.24 -12.88
N PHE A 38 -13.49 25.94 -14.00
CA PHE A 38 -14.58 25.78 -14.98
C PHE A 38 -14.37 24.54 -15.85
N PRO A 39 -15.41 23.73 -16.11
CA PRO A 39 -15.34 22.65 -17.09
C PRO A 39 -14.96 23.18 -18.48
N GLY A 40 -14.09 22.47 -19.18
CA GLY A 40 -13.50 22.85 -20.47
C GLY A 40 -12.37 23.88 -20.37
N SER A 41 -11.95 24.29 -19.17
CA SER A 41 -10.87 25.27 -19.02
C SER A 41 -9.50 24.68 -19.37
N PRO A 42 -8.52 25.54 -19.73
CA PRO A 42 -7.12 25.12 -19.84
C PRO A 42 -6.60 24.47 -18.56
N TYR A 43 -7.05 24.94 -17.39
CA TYR A 43 -6.67 24.36 -16.10
C TYR A 43 -7.12 22.90 -15.96
N GLU A 44 -8.33 22.56 -16.38
CA GLU A 44 -8.80 21.16 -16.39
C GLU A 44 -7.88 20.28 -17.25
N SER A 45 -7.49 20.77 -18.42
CA SER A 45 -6.57 20.06 -19.32
C SER A 45 -5.19 19.86 -18.67
N ASN A 46 -4.69 20.87 -17.97
CA ASN A 46 -3.43 20.80 -17.23
C ASN A 46 -3.49 19.78 -16.08
N VAL A 47 -4.59 19.76 -15.31
CA VAL A 47 -4.83 18.76 -14.26
C VAL A 47 -4.85 17.35 -14.85
N ASN A 48 -5.60 17.12 -15.93
CA ASN A 48 -5.69 15.82 -16.59
C ASN A 48 -4.33 15.34 -17.12
N SER A 49 -3.54 16.25 -17.70
CA SER A 49 -2.16 15.97 -18.17
C SER A 49 -1.23 15.58 -17.03
N LEU A 50 -1.27 16.33 -15.92
CA LEU A 50 -0.47 16.07 -14.72
C LEU A 50 -0.83 14.72 -14.07
N LEU A 51 -2.12 14.43 -13.89
CA LEU A 51 -2.58 13.15 -13.33
C LEU A 51 -2.20 11.96 -14.23
N THR A 52 -2.20 12.13 -15.54
CA THR A 52 -1.71 11.12 -16.49
C THR A 52 -0.20 10.90 -16.33
N SER A 53 0.56 11.98 -16.19
CA SER A 53 2.01 11.93 -15.98
C SER A 53 2.41 11.23 -14.68
N PHE A 54 1.61 11.35 -13.62
CA PHE A 54 1.81 10.57 -12.39
C PHE A 54 1.78 9.07 -12.65
N VAL A 55 0.76 8.57 -13.35
CA VAL A 55 0.59 7.13 -13.63
C VAL A 55 1.72 6.64 -14.52
N SER A 56 2.08 7.38 -15.57
CA SER A 56 3.20 7.03 -16.45
C SER A 56 4.52 7.00 -15.68
N SER A 57 4.80 8.00 -14.85
CA SER A 57 6.04 8.10 -14.10
C SER A 57 6.18 7.05 -13.00
N ALA A 58 5.07 6.63 -12.37
CA ALA A 58 5.07 5.63 -11.30
C ALA A 58 5.61 4.26 -11.74
N SER A 59 5.60 4.00 -13.05
CA SER A 59 6.19 2.79 -13.66
C SER A 59 7.72 2.75 -13.59
N LEU A 60 8.37 3.89 -13.33
CA LEU A 60 9.82 4.03 -13.29
C LEU A 60 10.34 4.51 -11.93
N TYR A 61 9.56 5.35 -11.24
CA TYR A 61 9.97 5.99 -9.99
C TYR A 61 8.90 5.83 -8.91
N THR A 62 9.33 5.78 -7.65
CA THR A 62 8.44 5.72 -6.49
C THR A 62 8.04 7.10 -5.97
N TYR A 63 8.68 8.15 -6.48
CA TYR A 63 8.37 9.54 -6.21
C TYR A 63 8.70 10.37 -7.44
N ASN A 64 7.84 11.34 -7.74
CA ASN A 64 8.15 12.41 -8.67
C ASN A 64 7.23 13.61 -8.41
N ASN A 65 7.63 14.79 -8.89
CA ASN A 65 6.81 15.99 -8.90
C ASN A 65 6.74 16.58 -10.31
N PHE A 66 5.67 17.33 -10.56
CA PHE A 66 5.37 17.92 -11.85
C PHE A 66 4.84 19.33 -11.64
N THR A 67 5.23 20.20 -12.57
CA THR A 67 4.62 21.51 -12.75
C THR A 67 4.16 21.57 -14.20
N VAL A 68 2.89 21.90 -14.41
CA VAL A 68 2.40 22.27 -15.74
C VAL A 68 2.13 23.76 -15.69
N ASP A 69 2.98 24.52 -16.37
CA ASP A 69 2.89 25.97 -16.43
C ASP A 69 1.65 26.39 -17.23
N GLY A 70 0.93 27.39 -16.71
CA GLY A 70 -0.18 28.03 -17.42
C GLY A 70 -0.34 29.48 -16.97
N ASP A 71 -1.00 30.29 -17.79
CA ASP A 71 -1.29 31.69 -17.44
C ASP A 71 -2.14 31.74 -16.18
N SER A 72 -1.67 32.44 -15.14
CA SER A 72 -2.33 32.52 -13.82
C SER A 72 -3.84 32.76 -13.94
N PRO A 73 -4.71 31.90 -13.36
CA PRO A 73 -4.43 30.88 -12.34
C PRO A 73 -4.11 29.47 -12.90
N GLY A 74 -3.59 29.38 -14.12
CA GLY A 74 -3.49 28.19 -14.96
C GLY A 74 -2.41 27.16 -14.60
N SER A 75 -1.43 27.50 -13.76
CA SER A 75 -0.38 26.56 -13.34
C SER A 75 -0.92 25.53 -12.35
N VAL A 76 -0.55 24.27 -12.55
CA VAL A 76 -0.84 23.19 -11.60
C VAL A 76 0.46 22.55 -11.13
N TYR A 77 0.56 22.38 -9.82
CA TYR A 77 1.68 21.73 -9.15
C TYR A 77 1.19 20.41 -8.59
N GLY A 78 2.05 19.39 -8.62
CA GLY A 78 1.65 18.10 -8.11
C GLY A 78 2.81 17.17 -7.81
N LEU A 79 2.57 16.21 -6.93
CA LEU A 79 3.47 15.10 -6.67
C LEU A 79 2.71 13.81 -6.42
N TYR A 80 3.41 12.70 -6.59
CA TYR A 80 3.02 11.42 -6.01
C TYR A 80 4.19 10.85 -5.22
N GLN A 81 3.86 10.04 -4.21
CA GLN A 81 4.82 9.35 -3.37
C GLN A 81 4.27 7.97 -3.03
N CYS A 82 4.85 6.94 -3.62
CA CYS A 82 4.64 5.56 -3.20
C CYS A 82 5.37 5.28 -1.87
N ARG A 83 4.87 4.29 -1.15
CA ARG A 83 5.52 3.81 0.07
C ARG A 83 6.92 3.29 -0.26
N GLY A 84 7.91 3.60 0.58
CA GLY A 84 9.32 3.38 0.23
C GLY A 84 9.76 1.92 0.12
N ASP A 85 8.94 0.95 0.54
CA ASP A 85 9.13 -0.49 0.35
C ASP A 85 8.52 -1.03 -0.95
N LEU A 86 7.74 -0.23 -1.68
CA LEU A 86 7.16 -0.63 -2.97
C LEU A 86 8.17 -0.40 -4.09
N SER A 87 8.21 -1.35 -5.03
CA SER A 87 8.99 -1.21 -6.26
C SER A 87 8.11 -0.75 -7.41
N SER A 88 8.65 0.12 -8.27
CA SER A 88 8.04 0.41 -9.57
C SER A 88 8.05 -0.83 -10.48
N SER A 89 9.05 -1.71 -10.36
CA SER A 89 9.20 -2.90 -11.21
C SER A 89 8.17 -3.99 -10.94
N SER A 90 7.59 -4.07 -9.73
CA SER A 90 6.50 -5.00 -9.43
C SER A 90 5.14 -4.49 -9.92
N GLY A 91 5.05 -3.22 -10.34
CA GLY A 91 3.82 -2.56 -10.73
C GLY A 91 2.94 -2.09 -9.56
N ASP A 92 3.33 -2.35 -8.30
CA ASP A 92 2.54 -1.97 -7.13
C ASP A 92 2.39 -0.46 -6.97
N CYS A 93 3.49 0.28 -7.19
CA CYS A 93 3.48 1.74 -7.16
C CYS A 93 2.55 2.31 -8.23
N THR A 94 2.70 1.88 -9.49
CA THR A 94 1.83 2.28 -10.60
C THR A 94 0.37 1.98 -10.32
N ARG A 95 0.07 0.77 -9.82
CA ARG A 95 -1.29 0.36 -9.45
C ARG A 95 -1.88 1.26 -8.38
N CYS A 96 -1.11 1.55 -7.32
CA CYS A 96 -1.57 2.44 -6.26
C CYS A 96 -1.84 3.85 -6.78
N VAL A 97 -0.90 4.43 -7.53
CA VAL A 97 -1.03 5.80 -8.07
C VAL A 97 -2.22 5.88 -9.02
N ALA A 98 -2.41 4.92 -9.92
CA ALA A 98 -3.57 4.86 -10.81
C ALA A 98 -4.89 4.79 -10.03
N ARG A 99 -4.94 4.00 -8.95
CA ARG A 99 -6.11 3.92 -8.07
C ARG A 99 -6.37 5.23 -7.35
N ALA A 100 -5.33 5.89 -6.84
CA ALA A 100 -5.43 7.17 -6.17
C ALA A 100 -5.93 8.27 -7.10
N VAL A 101 -5.38 8.35 -8.33
CA VAL A 101 -5.83 9.27 -9.39
C VAL A 101 -7.30 9.04 -9.74
N SER A 102 -7.71 7.77 -9.93
CA SER A 102 -9.11 7.43 -10.22
C SER A 102 -10.06 7.85 -9.10
N ARG A 103 -9.69 7.62 -7.83
CA ARG A 103 -10.48 8.05 -6.67
C ARG A 103 -10.50 9.57 -6.50
N LEU A 104 -9.40 10.26 -6.81
CA LEU A 104 -9.37 11.73 -6.81
C LEU A 104 -10.35 12.31 -7.83
N GLY A 105 -10.44 11.73 -9.03
CA GLY A 105 -11.36 12.18 -10.07
C GLY A 105 -12.83 12.13 -9.65
N SER A 106 -13.23 11.15 -8.84
CA SER A 106 -14.59 11.06 -8.30
C SER A 106 -14.79 11.84 -7.00
N LEU A 107 -13.76 11.97 -6.17
CA LEU A 107 -13.82 12.70 -4.89
C LEU A 107 -13.79 14.22 -5.08
N CYS A 108 -12.93 14.71 -5.98
CA CYS A 108 -12.59 16.13 -6.14
C CYS A 108 -13.04 16.70 -7.50
N VAL A 109 -14.29 16.45 -7.86
CA VAL A 109 -14.87 16.90 -9.14
C VAL A 109 -14.79 18.42 -9.27
N GLY A 110 -14.00 18.88 -10.25
CA GLY A 110 -13.83 20.30 -10.58
C GLY A 110 -13.00 21.10 -9.59
N ALA A 111 -12.35 20.48 -8.59
CA ALA A 111 -11.58 21.19 -7.58
C ALA A 111 -10.18 21.59 -8.11
N CYS A 112 -9.73 22.80 -7.78
CA CYS A 112 -8.40 23.29 -8.14
C CYS A 112 -7.25 22.55 -7.41
N GLY A 113 -7.57 21.76 -6.41
CA GLY A 113 -6.60 20.97 -5.66
C GLY A 113 -7.26 19.75 -5.06
N GLY A 114 -6.48 18.69 -4.93
CA GLY A 114 -6.91 17.43 -4.37
C GLY A 114 -5.73 16.68 -3.78
N ALA A 115 -5.93 16.06 -2.63
CA ALA A 115 -4.96 15.20 -1.98
C ALA A 115 -5.63 13.88 -1.59
N LEU A 116 -4.95 12.76 -1.78
CA LEU A 116 -5.45 11.45 -1.44
C LEU A 116 -4.31 10.53 -1.00
N GLN A 117 -4.50 9.89 0.16
CA GLN A 117 -3.61 8.90 0.73
C GLN A 117 -4.28 7.52 0.69
N LEU A 118 -3.64 6.59 0.00
CA LEU A 118 -3.85 5.15 0.14
C LEU A 118 -2.73 4.55 1.00
N GLU A 119 -2.90 3.31 1.44
CA GLU A 119 -1.90 2.59 2.23
C GLU A 119 -0.54 2.43 1.51
N GLY A 120 -0.54 2.42 0.17
CA GLY A 120 0.66 2.30 -0.65
C GLY A 120 1.16 3.59 -1.29
N CYS A 121 0.40 4.69 -1.29
CA CYS A 121 0.80 5.90 -2.00
C CYS A 121 0.01 7.14 -1.59
N PHE A 122 0.62 8.29 -1.80
CA PHE A 122 0.05 9.63 -1.68
C PHE A 122 0.06 10.33 -3.04
N VAL A 123 -1.02 11.03 -3.36
CA VAL A 123 -1.12 11.86 -4.57
C VAL A 123 -1.69 13.22 -4.16
N LYS A 124 -1.05 14.31 -4.59
CA LYS A 124 -1.57 15.67 -4.37
C LYS A 124 -1.33 16.53 -5.61
N TYR A 125 -2.33 17.34 -5.95
CA TYR A 125 -2.20 18.46 -6.87
C TYR A 125 -2.87 19.71 -6.30
N ASP A 126 -2.44 20.89 -6.76
CA ASP A 126 -2.98 22.18 -6.34
C ASP A 126 -2.64 23.28 -7.36
N ASN A 127 -3.40 24.39 -7.35
CA ASN A 127 -3.06 25.59 -8.14
C ASN A 127 -2.15 26.56 -7.38
N ALA A 128 -1.99 26.37 -6.07
CA ALA A 128 -0.97 27.03 -5.27
C ALA A 128 0.28 26.14 -5.16
N THR A 129 1.48 26.73 -5.24
CA THR A 129 2.70 25.97 -5.03
C THR A 129 2.79 25.45 -3.60
N PHE A 130 3.16 24.18 -3.47
CA PHE A 130 3.41 23.50 -2.19
C PHE A 130 4.66 22.61 -2.24
N LEU A 131 5.36 22.58 -3.39
CA LEU A 131 6.54 21.75 -3.59
C LEU A 131 7.73 22.35 -2.83
N GLY A 132 8.42 21.54 -2.03
CA GLY A 132 9.56 21.99 -1.22
C GLY A 132 9.18 22.92 -0.07
N VAL A 133 7.91 22.92 0.34
CA VAL A 133 7.42 23.70 1.48
C VAL A 133 7.07 22.75 2.62
N GLU A 134 7.70 22.92 3.78
CA GLU A 134 7.35 22.15 4.98
C GLU A 134 5.91 22.46 5.42
N ASP A 135 5.14 21.40 5.72
CA ASP A 135 3.80 21.51 6.30
C ASP A 135 3.55 20.35 7.27
N LYS A 136 3.44 20.71 8.55
CA LYS A 136 3.24 19.81 9.70
C LYS A 136 1.78 19.78 10.18
N THR A 137 0.85 20.32 9.40
CA THR A 137 -0.58 20.30 9.74
C THR A 137 -1.07 18.87 9.86
N VAL A 138 -1.76 18.55 10.97
CA VAL A 138 -2.32 17.21 11.20
C VAL A 138 -3.52 16.98 10.28
N VAL A 139 -3.46 15.92 9.49
CA VAL A 139 -4.54 15.51 8.59
C VAL A 139 -5.32 14.34 9.16
N VAL A 140 -4.61 13.32 9.67
CA VAL A 140 -5.23 12.16 10.32
C VAL A 140 -4.51 11.85 11.60
N ARG A 141 -5.30 11.59 12.64
CA ARG A 141 -4.84 10.99 13.89
C ARG A 141 -5.79 9.87 14.29
N ARG A 142 -5.29 8.64 14.38
CA ARG A 142 -6.06 7.47 14.85
C ARG A 142 -5.21 6.66 15.81
N CYS A 143 -5.79 6.30 16.95
CA CYS A 143 -5.15 5.42 17.93
C CYS A 143 -6.04 4.21 18.15
N GLY A 144 -5.42 3.04 18.31
CA GLY A 144 -6.10 1.81 18.70
C GLY A 144 -6.56 1.79 20.15
N LEU A 145 -7.17 0.68 20.54
CA LEU A 145 -7.53 0.45 21.93
C LEU A 145 -6.29 0.40 22.82
N PRO A 146 -6.39 0.85 24.08
CA PRO A 146 -5.30 0.72 25.04
C PRO A 146 -4.95 -0.75 25.31
N ILE A 147 -3.66 -1.07 25.37
CA ILE A 147 -3.16 -2.44 25.66
C ILE A 147 -3.00 -2.74 27.16
N GLY A 148 -3.53 -1.86 28.02
CA GLY A 148 -3.24 -1.85 29.45
C GLY A 148 -1.77 -1.51 29.73
N TYR A 149 -1.37 -1.54 31.00
CA TYR A 149 0.03 -1.33 31.41
C TYR A 149 0.87 -2.59 31.24
N ASN A 150 0.85 -3.20 30.05
CA ASN A 150 1.81 -4.23 29.71
C ASN A 150 3.15 -3.57 29.41
N SER A 151 4.07 -3.62 30.38
CA SER A 151 5.40 -2.98 30.29
C SER A 151 6.16 -3.38 29.04
N ASP A 152 6.03 -4.63 28.60
CA ASP A 152 6.82 -5.17 27.51
C ASP A 152 6.34 -4.62 26.16
N GLU A 153 5.02 -4.52 25.95
CA GLU A 153 4.47 -3.94 24.72
C GLU A 153 4.74 -2.43 24.62
N LEU A 154 4.63 -1.71 25.73
CA LEU A 154 4.98 -0.29 25.79
C LEU A 154 6.48 -0.09 25.51
N THR A 155 7.34 -0.96 26.06
CA THR A 155 8.79 -0.95 25.81
C THR A 155 9.11 -1.24 24.34
N ARG A 156 8.45 -2.22 23.72
CA ARG A 156 8.59 -2.51 22.27
C ARG A 156 8.18 -1.32 21.42
N ARG A 157 7.07 -0.65 21.76
CA ARG A 157 6.65 0.58 21.09
C ARG A 157 7.67 1.68 21.23
N ASP A 158 8.15 1.95 22.44
CA ASP A 158 9.11 3.03 22.67
C ASP A 158 10.44 2.77 21.94
N SER A 159 10.85 1.50 21.85
CA SER A 159 11.97 1.07 21.02
C SER A 159 11.74 1.35 19.53
N VAL A 160 10.59 0.94 18.97
CA VAL A 160 10.25 1.17 17.55
C VAL A 160 10.16 2.66 17.23
N VAL A 161 9.39 3.41 18.00
CA VAL A 161 9.16 4.85 17.79
C VAL A 161 10.44 5.65 18.04
N GLY A 162 11.25 5.25 19.02
CA GLY A 162 12.59 5.79 19.25
C GLY A 162 13.53 5.58 18.05
N TYR A 163 13.53 4.38 17.48
CA TYR A 163 14.32 4.08 16.28
C TYR A 163 13.92 4.95 15.08
N LEU A 164 12.61 5.11 14.83
CA LEU A 164 12.11 5.95 13.74
C LEU A 164 12.56 7.41 13.86
N ALA A 165 12.61 7.93 15.10
CA ALA A 165 13.03 9.31 15.38
C ALA A 165 14.54 9.51 15.22
N ALA A 166 15.34 8.55 15.69
CA ALA A 166 16.80 8.63 15.69
C ALA A 166 17.45 8.22 14.35
N SER A 167 16.72 7.51 13.50
CA SER A 167 17.26 7.01 12.24
C SER A 167 17.52 8.15 11.25
N ASN A 168 18.74 8.20 10.71
CA ASN A 168 19.11 9.06 9.58
C ASN A 168 18.78 8.39 8.22
N GLY A 169 17.94 7.34 8.22
CA GLY A 169 17.71 6.40 7.10
C GLY A 169 16.95 6.95 5.89
N GLY A 170 17.04 8.25 5.61
CA GLY A 170 16.35 8.88 4.49
C GLY A 170 14.86 9.11 4.73
N SER A 171 14.11 9.24 3.63
CA SER A 171 12.70 9.65 3.64
C SER A 171 11.72 8.57 4.05
N TYR A 172 12.11 7.29 4.03
CA TYR A 172 11.29 6.14 4.45
C TYR A 172 12.04 5.32 5.49
N ARG A 173 11.40 5.07 6.64
CA ARG A 173 12.01 4.42 7.80
C ARG A 173 11.12 3.32 8.31
N VAL A 174 11.76 2.20 8.68
CA VAL A 174 11.07 1.03 9.24
C VAL A 174 11.79 0.59 10.51
N GLY A 175 11.04 0.47 11.60
CA GLY A 175 11.54 -0.03 12.88
C GLY A 175 10.77 -1.28 13.32
N VAL A 176 11.44 -2.26 13.91
CA VAL A 176 10.83 -3.51 14.36
C VAL A 176 11.33 -3.86 15.76
N SER A 177 10.40 -4.25 16.65
CA SER A 177 10.73 -4.79 17.97
C SER A 177 9.74 -5.88 18.36
N GLY A 178 10.20 -7.13 18.41
CA GLY A 178 9.32 -8.29 18.59
C GLY A 178 8.27 -8.37 17.48
N GLY A 179 7.00 -8.43 17.88
CA GLY A 179 5.87 -8.40 16.97
C GLY A 179 5.45 -7.00 16.50
N LEU A 180 6.06 -5.92 16.99
CA LEU A 180 5.65 -4.56 16.64
C LEU A 180 6.45 -4.01 15.47
N LEU A 181 5.76 -3.41 14.51
CA LEU A 181 6.31 -2.75 13.32
C LEU A 181 5.95 -1.27 13.37
N GLY A 182 6.91 -0.42 13.02
CA GLY A 182 6.70 1.01 12.83
C GLY A 182 7.21 1.46 11.48
N VAL A 183 6.50 2.40 10.88
CA VAL A 183 6.83 2.97 9.58
C VAL A 183 6.69 4.48 9.66
N ALA A 184 7.65 5.20 9.10
CA ALA A 184 7.58 6.65 8.98
C ALA A 184 8.06 7.07 7.59
N GLN A 185 7.38 8.04 6.98
CA GLN A 185 7.74 8.53 5.66
C GLN A 185 7.46 10.01 5.48
N CYS A 186 8.38 10.74 4.86
CA CYS A 186 8.14 12.10 4.36
C CYS A 186 7.98 12.10 2.83
N THR A 187 7.31 13.12 2.29
CA THR A 187 7.24 13.32 0.84
C THR A 187 8.62 13.69 0.29
N GLY A 188 8.96 13.18 -0.90
CA GLY A 188 10.28 13.35 -1.49
C GLY A 188 10.65 14.77 -1.93
N ASP A 189 9.74 15.74 -1.79
CA ASP A 189 10.00 17.14 -2.11
C ASP A 189 10.61 17.92 -0.94
N LEU A 190 10.61 17.35 0.28
CA LEU A 190 11.25 17.96 1.44
C LEU A 190 12.78 17.75 1.42
N SER A 191 13.52 18.74 1.93
CA SER A 191 14.94 18.56 2.25
C SER A 191 15.13 17.53 3.38
N ALA A 192 16.36 17.06 3.58
CA ALA A 192 16.66 16.10 4.64
C ALA A 192 16.32 16.65 6.04
N THR A 193 16.54 17.95 6.27
CA THR A 193 16.24 18.61 7.55
C THR A 193 14.73 18.76 7.75
N GLU A 194 13.99 19.26 6.75
CA GLU A 194 12.53 19.38 6.83
C GLU A 194 11.85 18.02 6.98
N CYS A 195 12.37 16.99 6.31
CA CYS A 195 11.90 15.61 6.48
C CYS A 195 12.08 15.14 7.93
N GLN A 196 13.27 15.35 8.51
CA GLN A 196 13.54 15.00 9.90
C GLN A 196 12.62 15.75 10.86
N ASP A 197 12.44 17.05 10.67
CA ASP A 197 11.60 17.89 11.53
C ASP A 197 10.12 17.48 11.45
N CYS A 198 9.61 17.21 10.24
CA CYS A 198 8.26 16.71 10.05
C CYS A 198 8.06 15.34 10.73
N LEU A 199 9.00 14.41 10.54
CA LEU A 199 8.92 13.08 11.15
C LEU A 199 9.00 13.14 12.67
N MET A 200 9.82 14.03 13.24
CA MET A 200 9.88 14.25 14.69
C MET A 200 8.54 14.76 15.25
N GLU A 201 7.86 15.67 14.55
CA GLU A 201 6.52 16.13 14.95
C GLU A 201 5.49 14.99 14.90
N ALA A 202 5.46 14.22 13.80
CA ALA A 202 4.53 13.09 13.66
C ALA A 202 4.76 12.02 14.74
N ILE A 203 6.03 11.72 15.04
CA ILE A 203 6.43 10.78 16.09
C ILE A 203 6.13 11.33 17.48
N GLY A 204 6.35 12.62 17.72
CA GLY A 204 5.98 13.29 18.97
C GLY A 204 4.49 13.13 19.26
N ARG A 205 3.65 13.33 18.24
CA ARG A 205 2.19 13.12 18.34
C ARG A 205 1.80 11.67 18.54
N LEU A 206 2.49 10.72 17.92
CA LEU A 206 2.26 9.30 18.21
C LEU A 206 2.50 8.98 19.69
N ARG A 207 3.54 9.54 20.29
CA ARG A 207 3.87 9.34 21.70
C ARG A 207 2.85 9.99 22.63
N SER A 208 2.47 11.25 22.36
CA SER A 208 1.53 11.98 23.22
C SER A 208 0.11 11.45 23.12
N ASP A 209 -0.33 11.11 21.91
CA ASP A 209 -1.75 10.87 21.65
C ASP A 209 -2.09 9.37 21.65
N CYS A 210 -1.17 8.53 21.19
CA CYS A 210 -1.34 7.07 21.12
C CYS A 210 -0.47 6.32 22.15
N GLY A 211 0.04 7.00 23.17
CA GLY A 211 1.01 6.49 24.15
C GLY A 211 0.58 5.30 25.02
N THR A 212 -0.61 4.72 24.85
CA THR A 212 -0.99 3.43 25.44
C THR A 212 -1.71 2.51 24.45
N ALA A 213 -1.83 2.93 23.19
CA ALA A 213 -2.62 2.24 22.18
C ALA A 213 -1.86 1.07 21.55
N ALA A 214 -2.60 0.03 21.13
CA ALA A 214 -2.06 -1.13 20.42
C ALA A 214 -1.45 -0.79 19.04
N TRP A 215 -1.97 0.27 18.42
CA TRP A 215 -1.51 0.80 17.15
C TRP A 215 -1.78 2.30 17.11
N GLY A 216 -1.08 3.01 16.24
CA GLY A 216 -1.26 4.45 16.06
C GLY A 216 -0.90 4.89 14.65
N ASP A 217 -1.68 5.80 14.11
CA ASP A 217 -1.49 6.46 12.82
C ASP A 217 -1.52 7.98 13.02
N VAL A 218 -0.44 8.66 12.64
CA VAL A 218 -0.38 10.12 12.52
C VAL A 218 0.07 10.48 11.11
N TYR A 219 -0.80 11.16 10.37
CA TYR A 219 -0.49 11.74 9.06
C TYR A 219 -0.52 13.25 9.19
N LEU A 220 0.61 13.87 8.88
CA LEU A 220 0.73 15.29 8.62
C LEU A 220 0.65 15.55 7.11
N ALA A 221 0.58 16.81 6.71
CA ALA A 221 0.46 17.18 5.29
C ALA A 221 1.66 16.70 4.43
N LYS A 222 2.87 16.61 5.00
CA LYS A 222 4.11 16.23 4.29
C LYS A 222 4.80 14.96 4.80
N CYS A 223 4.30 14.36 5.86
CA CYS A 223 4.88 13.12 6.38
C CYS A 223 3.89 12.35 7.24
N TYR A 224 4.20 11.11 7.53
CA TYR A 224 3.43 10.30 8.48
C TYR A 224 4.35 9.43 9.32
N ALA A 225 3.84 9.03 10.48
CA ALA A 225 4.42 8.00 11.31
C ALA A 225 3.31 7.09 11.82
N ARG A 226 3.59 5.80 11.88
CA ARG A 226 2.64 4.80 12.38
C ARG A 226 3.31 3.59 13.00
N TYR A 227 2.60 2.89 13.87
CA TYR A 227 3.01 1.60 14.41
C TYR A 227 1.83 0.66 14.59
N TYR A 228 2.06 -0.65 14.46
CA TYR A 228 1.05 -1.70 14.60
C TYR A 228 1.71 -3.07 14.81
N ALA A 229 0.94 -4.05 15.30
CA ALA A 229 1.40 -5.42 15.48
C ALA A 229 1.43 -6.20 14.16
N ARG A 230 2.50 -6.96 13.92
CA ARG A 230 2.71 -7.82 12.77
C ARG A 230 1.87 -9.09 12.96
N GLY A 231 0.78 -9.22 12.19
CA GLY A 231 -0.08 -10.40 12.18
C GLY A 231 -1.44 -10.28 12.90
N GLY A 232 -1.90 -9.08 13.26
CA GLY A 232 -3.18 -8.87 13.96
C GLY A 232 -4.09 -7.84 13.29
N HIS A 233 -5.24 -8.34 12.81
CA HIS A 233 -6.47 -7.65 12.40
C HIS A 233 -6.37 -6.56 11.32
N SER A 234 -7.01 -6.86 10.18
CA SER A 234 -7.52 -5.90 9.22
C SER A 234 -8.05 -4.66 9.93
N ARG A 235 -7.68 -3.48 9.43
CA ARG A 235 -8.17 -2.18 9.89
C ARG A 235 -9.69 -2.14 9.78
N ALA A 236 -10.39 -2.62 10.79
CA ALA A 236 -11.82 -2.45 10.92
C ALA A 236 -12.06 -0.98 11.24
N ASN A 237 -12.47 -0.23 10.23
CA ASN A 237 -12.98 1.12 10.38
C ASN A 237 -14.10 1.12 11.44
N GLY A 238 -13.99 2.03 12.40
CA GLY A 238 -15.12 2.40 13.25
C GLY A 238 -16.17 3.12 12.40
N TYR A 239 -17.05 2.34 11.77
CA TYR A 239 -18.36 2.78 11.29
C TYR A 239 -19.32 1.60 11.43
N GLY A 240 -20.34 1.76 12.29
CA GLY A 240 -21.39 0.76 12.46
C GLY A 240 -22.15 0.54 11.15
N GLY A 241 -22.30 -0.72 10.74
CA GLY A 241 -23.10 -1.10 9.58
C GLY A 241 -22.96 -2.58 9.24
N HIS A 242 -23.94 -3.37 9.71
CA HIS A 242 -24.31 -4.73 9.30
C HIS A 242 -23.20 -5.73 8.87
N GLN A 243 -22.95 -6.70 9.76
CA GLN A 243 -22.34 -7.99 9.43
C GLN A 243 -23.05 -8.66 8.24
N ARG A 244 -22.31 -8.84 7.15
CA ARG A 244 -22.44 -10.03 6.31
C ARG A 244 -21.11 -10.77 6.38
N ASN A 245 -21.18 -12.01 6.87
CA ASN A 245 -20.04 -12.89 7.06
C ASN A 245 -19.40 -13.21 5.70
N ASN A 246 -18.17 -12.75 5.48
CA ASN A 246 -17.35 -13.10 4.32
C ASN A 246 -16.41 -14.29 4.61
N ASP A 247 -16.55 -14.94 5.76
CA ASP A 247 -15.80 -16.16 6.08
C ASP A 247 -16.21 -17.33 5.16
N ASP A 248 -17.39 -17.26 4.56
CA ASP A 248 -17.90 -18.27 3.63
C ASP A 248 -17.21 -18.25 2.25
N GLU A 249 -16.64 -17.12 1.79
CA GLU A 249 -16.05 -17.07 0.44
C GLU A 249 -14.63 -17.64 0.40
N ILE A 250 -13.82 -17.44 1.44
CA ILE A 250 -12.44 -17.93 1.48
C ILE A 250 -12.43 -19.46 1.63
N GLU A 251 -13.31 -20.03 2.47
CA GLU A 251 -13.46 -21.49 2.57
C GLU A 251 -14.00 -22.11 1.28
N LYS A 252 -14.94 -21.44 0.59
CA LYS A 252 -15.47 -21.92 -0.70
C LYS A 252 -14.42 -21.88 -1.81
N THR A 253 -13.60 -20.83 -1.89
CA THR A 253 -12.53 -20.75 -2.89
C THR A 253 -11.46 -21.81 -2.66
N LEU A 254 -11.08 -22.07 -1.40
CA LEU A 254 -10.12 -23.14 -1.08
C LEU A 254 -10.67 -24.53 -1.41
N ALA A 255 -11.94 -24.80 -1.09
CA ALA A 255 -12.58 -26.07 -1.40
C ALA A 255 -12.66 -26.35 -2.91
N ILE A 256 -12.96 -25.34 -3.73
CA ILE A 256 -13.00 -25.45 -5.20
C ILE A 256 -11.61 -25.78 -5.77
N ILE A 257 -10.57 -25.10 -5.29
CA ILE A 257 -9.19 -25.31 -5.77
C ILE A 257 -8.69 -26.72 -5.41
N VAL A 258 -8.92 -27.17 -4.18
CA VAL A 258 -8.53 -28.52 -3.75
C VAL A 258 -9.29 -29.58 -4.55
N GLY A 259 -10.58 -29.36 -4.81
CA GLY A 259 -11.40 -30.25 -5.64
C GLY A 259 -10.89 -30.38 -7.08
N LEU A 260 -10.52 -29.26 -7.70
CA LEU A 260 -9.99 -29.26 -9.07
C LEU A 260 -8.63 -29.98 -9.18
N ILE A 261 -7.73 -29.77 -8.21
CA ILE A 261 -6.43 -30.45 -8.19
C ILE A 261 -6.58 -31.96 -7.98
N ALA A 262 -7.46 -32.38 -7.07
CA ALA A 262 -7.78 -33.79 -6.86
C ALA A 262 -8.42 -34.44 -8.09
N GLY A 263 -9.31 -33.72 -8.79
CA GLY A 263 -9.94 -34.19 -10.02
C GLY A 263 -8.93 -34.38 -11.16
N VAL A 264 -8.07 -33.39 -11.39
CA VAL A 264 -7.04 -33.44 -12.44
C VAL A 264 -6.04 -34.56 -12.19
N THR A 265 -5.61 -34.76 -10.95
CA THR A 265 -4.67 -35.84 -10.60
C THR A 265 -5.26 -37.23 -10.82
N LEU A 266 -6.51 -37.46 -10.40
CA LEU A 266 -7.21 -38.73 -10.66
C LEU A 266 -7.38 -39.00 -12.16
N LEU A 267 -7.70 -37.97 -12.95
CA LEU A 267 -7.90 -38.08 -14.38
C LEU A 267 -6.59 -38.45 -15.11
N VAL A 268 -5.46 -37.84 -14.73
CA VAL A 268 -4.13 -38.18 -15.28
C VAL A 268 -3.73 -39.62 -14.94
N VAL A 269 -3.99 -40.07 -13.71
CA VAL A 269 -3.73 -41.46 -13.30
C VAL A 269 -4.56 -42.43 -14.12
N PHE A 270 -5.86 -42.15 -14.28
CA PHE A 270 -6.77 -42.99 -15.08
C PHE A 270 -6.33 -43.09 -16.55
N LEU A 271 -6.00 -41.96 -17.18
CA LEU A 271 -5.48 -41.93 -18.55
C LEU A 271 -4.17 -42.71 -18.69
N SER A 272 -3.29 -42.65 -17.68
CA SER A 272 -2.04 -43.41 -17.65
C SER A 272 -2.28 -44.93 -17.59
N PHE A 273 -3.29 -45.39 -16.84
CA PHE A 273 -3.70 -46.80 -16.81
C PHE A 273 -4.32 -47.25 -18.13
N MET A 274 -5.13 -46.40 -18.77
CA MET A 274 -5.73 -46.69 -20.07
C MET A 274 -4.65 -46.80 -21.16
N ALA A 275 -3.70 -45.87 -21.20
CA ALA A 275 -2.57 -45.92 -22.13
C ALA A 275 -1.76 -47.22 -21.94
N LYS A 276 -1.44 -47.57 -20.70
CA LYS A 276 -0.71 -48.81 -20.37
C LYS A 276 -1.47 -50.09 -20.72
N SER A 277 -2.81 -50.04 -20.69
CA SER A 277 -3.66 -51.17 -21.07
C SER A 277 -3.79 -51.30 -22.59
N CYS A 278 -3.86 -50.18 -23.32
CA CYS A 278 -3.81 -50.15 -24.77
C CYS A 278 -2.48 -50.68 -25.34
N ASP A 279 -1.36 -50.39 -24.68
CA ASP A 279 -0.05 -50.93 -25.07
C ASP A 279 0.06 -52.45 -24.87
N ARG A 280 -0.65 -53.01 -23.87
CA ARG A 280 -0.73 -54.47 -23.69
C ARG A 280 -1.56 -55.18 -24.75
N VAL A 281 -2.59 -54.53 -25.30
CA VAL A 281 -3.48 -55.11 -26.32
C VAL A 281 -2.85 -55.08 -27.73
N LYS A 282 -1.94 -54.13 -28.00
CA LYS A 282 -1.21 -54.06 -29.28
C LYS A 282 0.00 -55.01 -29.37
N GLY A 283 0.35 -55.68 -28.27
CA GLY A 283 1.51 -56.59 -28.18
C GLY A 283 1.20 -58.07 -28.33
N THR A 284 -0.02 -58.44 -28.76
CA THR A 284 -0.44 -59.81 -29.10
C THR A 284 -0.82 -59.91 -30.56
#